data_AF-A0A9D8H4W0-F1
#
_entry.id   AF-A0A9D8H4W0-F1
#
_cell.length_a   1.000
_cell.length_b   1.000
_cell.length_c   1.000
_cell.angle_alpha   90.00
_cell.angle_beta   90.00
_cell.angle_gamma   90.00
#
_symmetry.space_group_name_H-M   'P 1'
#
loop_
_entity.id
_entity.type
_entity.pdbx_description
1 polymer ?
#
loop_
_entity_poly.entity_id
_entity_poly.type
_entity_poly.pdbx_seq_one_letter_code
_entity_poly.pdbx_strand_id
1 'polypeptide(L)'
;MARKPAILIVCAALLGALATPAPSSAAGGLVGKLAAGACSAEKAKIGKRAFAKRYGAKRPTRTCIKRTKAAARRAVAAATDECLVELEEYGEEEFYLEWETFPACVEDYAAWIMDGGGFEDDGSEEDDGDFL
;
A
#
# COMPACT_ATOMS: atom_id res chain seq x y z
N MET A 1 19.57 5.28 -10.06
CA MET A 1 19.88 5.87 -8.75
C MET A 1 20.16 4.72 -7.81
N ALA A 2 21.38 4.63 -7.27
CA ALA A 2 21.80 3.53 -6.43
C ALA A 2 21.28 3.76 -5.00
N ARG A 3 20.38 2.91 -4.51
CA ARG A 3 19.81 2.97 -3.16
C ARG A 3 20.73 2.17 -2.23
N LYS A 4 21.28 2.82 -1.20
CA LYS A 4 22.27 2.23 -0.29
C LYS A 4 21.54 1.49 0.85
N PRO A 5 21.95 0.28 1.23
CA PRO A 5 21.41 -0.41 2.39
C PRO A 5 22.25 -0.07 3.64
N ALA A 6 21.63 0.43 4.70
CA ALA A 6 22.28 0.47 6.02
C ALA A 6 21.36 0.87 7.19
N ILE A 7 21.14 -0.14 8.05
CA ILE A 7 21.27 -0.08 9.52
C ILE A 7 19.99 0.18 10.33
N LEU A 8 19.45 -0.94 10.83
CA LEU A 8 18.54 -1.07 11.96
C LEU A 8 19.14 -0.43 13.22
N ILE A 9 18.41 0.51 13.83
CA ILE A 9 18.59 0.89 15.23
C ILE A 9 17.23 0.80 15.92
N VAL A 10 17.12 -0.20 16.77
CA VAL A 10 16.06 -0.38 17.76
C VAL A 10 16.21 0.69 18.84
N CYS A 11 15.14 1.44 19.15
CA CYS A 11 14.91 1.94 20.50
C CYS A 11 13.44 2.32 20.73
N ALA A 12 12.83 1.64 21.68
CA ALA A 12 11.47 1.81 22.15
C ALA A 12 11.28 3.06 23.03
N ALA A 13 10.14 3.75 22.91
CA ALA A 13 9.49 4.46 24.02
C ALA A 13 8.03 4.89 23.73
N LEU A 14 7.11 4.26 24.48
CA LEU A 14 6.02 4.88 25.25
C LEU A 14 4.90 5.70 24.57
N LEU A 15 3.75 5.04 24.40
CA LEU A 15 2.40 5.42 24.84
C LEU A 15 2.01 6.93 24.77
N GLY A 16 1.43 7.32 23.63
CA GLY A 16 0.56 8.49 23.50
C GLY A 16 -0.81 8.08 22.95
N ALA A 17 -1.79 7.85 23.83
CA ALA A 17 -3.18 7.69 23.45
C ALA A 17 -3.79 9.04 23.08
N LEU A 18 -3.84 9.38 21.79
CA LEU A 18 -4.67 10.47 21.28
C LEU A 18 -5.50 10.01 20.07
N ALA A 19 -6.82 10.17 20.24
CA ALA A 19 -7.85 10.27 19.21
C ALA A 19 -7.86 9.18 18.12
N THR A 20 -8.80 8.24 18.26
CA THR A 20 -9.24 7.38 17.16
C THR A 20 -9.63 8.24 15.94
N PRO A 21 -8.93 8.15 14.80
CA PRO A 21 -9.39 8.80 13.59
C PRO A 21 -10.66 8.09 13.13
N ALA A 22 -11.79 8.80 13.13
CA ALA A 22 -12.94 8.38 12.35
C ALA A 22 -12.47 8.19 10.90
N PRO A 23 -12.80 7.08 10.22
CA PRO A 23 -12.31 6.85 8.87
C PRO A 23 -12.88 7.94 7.95
N SER A 24 -12.01 8.91 7.63
CA SER A 24 -12.32 10.03 6.77
C SER A 24 -12.74 9.51 5.41
N SER A 25 -13.89 9.95 4.91
CA SER A 25 -14.48 9.52 3.63
C SER A 25 -13.50 9.61 2.44
N ALA A 26 -12.44 10.43 2.56
CA ALA A 26 -11.33 10.53 1.62
C ALA A 26 -10.55 9.21 1.45
N ALA A 27 -10.20 8.52 2.54
CA ALA A 27 -9.51 7.23 2.49
C ALA A 27 -10.38 6.14 1.84
N GLY A 28 -11.71 6.19 2.08
CA GLY A 28 -12.66 5.32 1.40
C GLY A 28 -12.72 5.54 -0.12
N GLY A 29 -12.55 6.79 -0.56
CA GLY A 29 -12.47 7.18 -1.97
C GLY A 29 -11.22 6.61 -2.66
N LEU A 30 -10.04 6.79 -2.06
CA LEU A 30 -8.77 6.30 -2.59
C LEU A 30 -8.76 4.76 -2.73
N VAL A 31 -9.21 4.05 -1.70
CA VAL A 31 -9.36 2.58 -1.73
C VAL A 31 -10.25 2.13 -2.89
N GLY A 32 -11.34 2.85 -3.14
CA GLY A 32 -12.24 2.57 -4.26
C GLY A 32 -11.57 2.77 -5.62
N LYS A 33 -10.84 3.88 -5.77
CA LYS A 33 -10.09 4.23 -6.99
C LYS A 33 -9.00 3.19 -7.29
N LEU A 34 -8.17 2.83 -6.30
CA LEU A 34 -7.13 1.81 -6.45
C LEU A 34 -7.70 0.44 -6.83
N ALA A 35 -8.74 -0.02 -6.14
CA ALA A 35 -9.38 -1.29 -6.46
C ALA A 35 -9.99 -1.30 -7.87
N ALA A 36 -10.58 -0.19 -8.31
CA ALA A 36 -11.11 -0.05 -9.68
C ALA A 36 -9.99 0.00 -10.73
N GLY A 37 -8.88 0.69 -10.44
CA GLY A 37 -7.68 0.75 -11.29
C GLY A 37 -7.07 -0.63 -11.50
N ALA A 38 -6.77 -1.35 -10.43
CA ALA A 38 -6.24 -2.71 -10.47
C ALA A 38 -7.16 -3.67 -11.26
N CYS A 39 -8.47 -3.60 -11.04
CA CYS A 39 -9.44 -4.40 -11.80
C CYS A 39 -9.49 -4.04 -13.29
N SER A 40 -9.27 -2.77 -13.63
CA SER A 40 -9.22 -2.32 -15.03
C SER A 40 -7.94 -2.79 -15.72
N ALA A 41 -6.79 -2.70 -15.03
CA ALA A 41 -5.51 -3.22 -15.48
C ALA A 41 -5.56 -4.74 -15.69
N GLU A 42 -6.11 -5.49 -14.73
CA GLU A 42 -6.27 -6.94 -14.88
C GLU A 42 -7.16 -7.29 -16.07
N LYS A 43 -8.30 -6.60 -16.21
CA LYS A 43 -9.22 -6.81 -17.34
C LYS A 43 -8.55 -6.53 -18.69
N ALA A 44 -7.69 -5.53 -18.77
CA ALA A 44 -6.90 -5.24 -19.95
C ALA A 44 -5.87 -6.36 -20.22
N LYS A 45 -5.19 -6.85 -19.18
CA LYS A 45 -4.17 -7.91 -19.26
C LYS A 45 -4.73 -9.26 -19.70
N ILE A 46 -5.82 -9.72 -19.08
CA ILE A 46 -6.37 -11.08 -19.35
C ILE A 46 -7.51 -11.08 -20.39
N GLY A 47 -8.00 -9.89 -20.75
CA GLY A 47 -9.11 -9.71 -21.69
C GLY A 47 -10.50 -9.95 -21.09
N LYS A 48 -11.53 -9.43 -21.77
CA LYS A 48 -12.92 -9.39 -21.25
C LYS A 48 -13.50 -10.76 -20.94
N ARG A 49 -13.25 -11.78 -21.80
CA ARG A 49 -13.82 -13.13 -21.64
C ARG A 49 -13.23 -13.85 -20.43
N ALA A 50 -11.91 -13.82 -20.26
CA ALA A 50 -11.25 -14.44 -19.11
C ALA A 50 -11.62 -13.70 -17.81
N PHE A 51 -11.70 -12.36 -17.85
CA PHE A 51 -12.14 -11.56 -16.72
C PHE A 51 -13.57 -11.90 -16.29
N ALA A 52 -14.51 -12.05 -17.25
CA ALA A 52 -15.87 -12.50 -16.95
C ALA A 52 -15.93 -13.94 -16.41
N LYS A 53 -15.05 -14.83 -16.88
CA LYS A 53 -14.93 -16.19 -16.35
C LYS A 53 -14.44 -16.19 -14.90
N ARG A 54 -13.46 -15.33 -14.56
CA ARG A 54 -12.86 -15.22 -13.21
C ARG A 54 -13.79 -14.56 -12.20
N TYR A 55 -14.52 -13.51 -12.60
CA TYR A 55 -15.30 -12.66 -11.70
C TYR A 55 -16.83 -12.78 -11.87
N GLY A 56 -17.28 -13.61 -12.80
CA GLY A 56 -18.69 -13.89 -13.09
C GLY A 56 -19.28 -13.01 -14.20
N ALA A 57 -20.23 -13.56 -14.96
CA ALA A 57 -20.77 -12.91 -16.17
C ALA A 57 -21.64 -11.67 -15.92
N LYS A 58 -22.41 -11.63 -14.81
CA LYS A 58 -23.40 -10.55 -14.58
C LYS A 58 -22.77 -9.21 -14.22
N ARG A 59 -21.79 -9.18 -13.30
CA ARG A 59 -21.16 -7.95 -12.79
C ARG A 59 -19.66 -8.14 -12.49
N PRO A 60 -18.85 -8.53 -13.49
CA PRO A 60 -17.46 -8.93 -13.26
C PRO A 60 -16.62 -7.83 -12.61
N THR A 61 -16.74 -6.58 -13.08
CA THR A 61 -15.97 -5.45 -12.51
C THR A 61 -16.34 -5.19 -11.05
N ARG A 62 -17.63 -5.20 -10.71
CA ARG A 62 -18.08 -5.00 -9.32
C ARG A 62 -17.61 -6.14 -8.41
N THR A 63 -17.63 -7.39 -8.89
CA THR A 63 -17.11 -8.53 -8.15
C THR A 63 -15.60 -8.41 -7.93
N CYS A 64 -14.84 -8.03 -8.96
CA CYS A 64 -13.41 -7.77 -8.85
C CYS A 64 -13.13 -6.70 -7.79
N ILE A 65 -13.75 -5.52 -7.90
CA ILE A 65 -13.54 -4.42 -6.93
C ILE A 65 -13.84 -4.89 -5.51
N LYS A 66 -14.93 -5.64 -5.29
CA LYS A 66 -15.28 -6.18 -3.97
C LYS A 66 -14.18 -7.10 -3.43
N ARG A 67 -13.57 -7.95 -4.27
CA ARG A 67 -12.48 -8.86 -3.86
C ARG A 67 -11.17 -8.09 -3.64
N THR A 68 -10.89 -7.07 -4.43
CA THR A 68 -9.66 -6.27 -4.38
C THR A 68 -9.67 -5.22 -3.26
N LYS A 69 -10.84 -4.84 -2.75
CA LYS A 69 -10.99 -3.76 -1.75
C LYS A 69 -10.13 -3.96 -0.49
N ALA A 70 -10.00 -5.19 0.00
CA ALA A 70 -9.18 -5.48 1.18
C ALA A 70 -7.68 -5.28 0.92
N ALA A 71 -7.19 -5.67 -0.26
CA ALA A 71 -5.81 -5.43 -0.67
C ALA A 71 -5.54 -3.92 -0.82
N ALA A 72 -6.43 -3.19 -1.50
CA ALA A 72 -6.31 -1.74 -1.64
C ALA A 72 -6.29 -1.00 -0.29
N ARG A 73 -7.05 -1.48 0.72
CA ARG A 73 -6.97 -0.93 2.09
C ARG A 73 -5.61 -1.13 2.73
N ARG A 74 -5.04 -2.33 2.59
CA ARG A 74 -3.71 -2.63 3.13
C ARG A 74 -2.63 -1.82 2.42
N ALA A 75 -2.73 -1.66 1.11
CA ALA A 75 -1.81 -0.83 0.33
C ALA A 75 -1.86 0.64 0.79
N VAL A 76 -3.05 1.21 0.99
CA VAL A 76 -3.19 2.58 1.52
C VAL A 76 -2.63 2.70 2.93
N ALA A 77 -2.86 1.71 3.80
CA ALA A 77 -2.30 1.73 5.15
C ALA A 77 -0.76 1.70 5.12
N ALA A 78 -0.16 0.74 4.40
CA ALA A 78 1.29 0.64 4.30
C ALA A 78 1.90 1.90 3.65
N ALA A 79 1.31 2.41 2.57
CA ALA A 79 1.73 3.67 1.96
C ALA A 79 1.62 4.87 2.92
N THR A 80 0.65 4.86 3.83
CA THR A 80 0.54 5.92 4.86
C THR A 80 1.69 5.83 5.84
N ASP A 81 2.04 4.63 6.28
CA ASP A 81 3.15 4.41 7.20
C ASP A 81 4.48 4.83 6.55
N GLU A 82 4.73 4.48 5.28
CA GLU A 82 5.92 4.91 4.52
C GLU A 82 6.01 6.45 4.40
N CYS A 83 4.91 7.09 3.99
CA CYS A 83 4.89 8.55 3.88
C CYS A 83 5.11 9.25 5.23
N LEU A 84 4.68 8.66 6.35
CA LEU A 84 4.95 9.19 7.69
C LEU A 84 6.44 9.05 8.05
N VAL A 85 7.06 7.92 7.71
CA VAL A 85 8.50 7.70 7.91
C VAL A 85 9.32 8.71 7.10
N GLU A 86 9.01 8.90 5.81
CA GLU A 86 9.70 9.90 4.98
C GLU A 86 9.54 11.32 5.53
N LEU A 87 8.32 11.67 5.97
CA LEU A 87 8.06 12.98 6.54
C LEU A 87 8.84 13.21 7.85
N GLU A 88 8.98 12.17 8.68
CA GLU A 88 9.77 12.24 9.92
C GLU A 88 11.29 12.29 9.65
N GLU A 89 11.78 11.51 8.68
CA GLU A 89 13.20 11.41 8.35
C GLU A 89 13.75 12.65 7.63
N TYR A 90 13.06 13.10 6.59
CA TYR A 90 13.51 14.22 5.75
C TYR A 90 13.02 15.57 6.26
N GLY A 91 11.97 15.58 7.09
CA GLY A 91 11.31 16.78 7.54
C GLY A 91 10.36 17.36 6.49
N GLU A 92 9.54 18.30 6.94
CA GLU A 92 8.41 18.84 6.16
C GLU A 92 8.85 19.52 4.85
N GLU A 93 9.94 20.30 4.88
CA GLU A 93 10.41 21.05 3.72
C GLU A 93 10.87 20.12 2.59
N GLU A 94 11.75 19.17 2.89
CA GLU A 94 12.27 18.22 1.90
C GLU A 94 11.17 17.26 1.42
N PHE A 95 10.30 16.80 2.33
CA PHE A 95 9.16 15.97 1.95
C PHE A 95 8.26 16.67 0.92
N TYR A 96 7.95 17.95 1.12
CA TYR A 96 7.08 18.69 0.19
C TYR A 96 7.81 19.22 -1.08
N LEU A 97 9.13 19.06 -1.18
CA LEU A 97 9.85 19.23 -2.46
C LEU A 97 9.64 18.03 -3.39
N GLU A 98 9.54 16.83 -2.84
CA GLU A 98 9.28 15.60 -3.59
C GLU A 98 7.78 15.36 -3.82
N TRP A 99 6.97 15.58 -2.77
CA TRP A 99 5.55 15.33 -2.78
C TRP A 99 4.74 16.63 -2.72
N GLU A 100 3.82 16.87 -3.65
CA GLU A 100 2.99 18.08 -3.61
C GLU A 100 2.12 18.15 -2.34
N THR A 101 1.64 16.99 -1.88
CA THR A 101 0.86 16.84 -0.64
C THR A 101 1.04 15.44 -0.06
N PHE A 102 0.79 15.28 1.25
CA PHE A 102 0.83 13.96 1.90
C PHE A 102 -0.13 12.94 1.24
N PRO A 103 -1.38 13.28 0.86
CA PRO A 103 -2.24 12.36 0.11
C PRO A 103 -1.68 11.95 -1.26
N ALA A 104 -0.89 12.80 -1.92
CA ALA A 104 -0.25 12.45 -3.19
C ALA A 104 0.83 11.38 -3.00
N CYS A 105 1.64 11.50 -1.95
CA CYS A 105 2.58 10.45 -1.51
C CYS A 105 1.85 9.12 -1.28
N VAL A 106 0.76 9.14 -0.50
CA VAL A 106 -0.01 7.92 -0.18
C VAL A 106 -0.65 7.31 -1.42
N GLU A 107 -1.16 8.13 -2.34
CA GLU A 107 -1.75 7.65 -3.59
C GLU A 107 -0.72 6.94 -4.47
N ASP A 108 0.48 7.52 -4.62
CA ASP A 108 1.54 6.98 -5.46
C ASP A 108 2.11 5.66 -4.89
N TYR A 109 2.49 5.66 -3.61
CA TYR A 109 2.99 4.45 -2.93
C TYR A 109 1.95 3.33 -2.91
N ALA A 110 0.67 3.64 -2.64
CA ALA A 110 -0.38 2.63 -2.62
C ALA A 110 -0.63 2.04 -4.01
N ALA A 111 -0.49 2.84 -5.08
CA ALA A 111 -0.57 2.35 -6.45
C ALA A 111 0.60 1.43 -6.78
N TRP A 112 1.82 1.81 -6.42
CA TRP A 112 3.02 1.00 -6.59
C TRP A 112 2.92 -0.37 -5.89
N ILE A 113 2.46 -0.37 -4.64
CA ILE A 113 2.20 -1.61 -3.87
C ILE A 113 1.17 -2.50 -4.58
N MET A 114 0.09 -1.91 -5.10
CA MET A 114 -0.98 -2.66 -5.77
C MET A 114 -0.55 -3.27 -7.11
N ASP A 115 0.43 -2.67 -7.78
CA ASP A 115 1.00 -3.19 -9.03
C ASP A 115 2.07 -4.27 -8.80
N GLY A 116 2.33 -4.63 -7.55
CA GLY A 116 3.31 -5.65 -7.18
C GLY A 116 4.71 -5.10 -6.92
N GLY A 117 4.85 -3.77 -6.85
CA GLY A 117 5.96 -3.11 -6.19
C GLY A 117 5.83 -3.30 -4.68
N GLY A 118 6.06 -4.52 -4.21
CA GLY A 118 6.30 -4.75 -2.79
C GLY A 118 7.71 -4.31 -2.45
N PHE A 119 7.91 -3.84 -1.23
CA PHE A 119 9.20 -4.01 -0.58
C PHE A 119 9.48 -5.51 -0.62
N GLU A 120 10.54 -5.92 -1.31
CA GLU A 120 11.07 -7.26 -1.16
C GLU A 120 11.44 -7.36 0.32
N ASP A 121 10.54 -7.96 1.10
CA ASP A 121 10.82 -8.48 2.44
C ASP A 121 11.98 -9.47 2.23
N ASP A 122 13.20 -9.01 2.50
CA ASP A 122 14.42 -9.81 2.42
C ASP A 122 14.39 -10.78 3.58
N GLY A 123 13.48 -11.75 3.51
CA GLY A 123 13.15 -12.68 4.57
C GLY A 123 14.40 -13.13 5.31
N SER A 124 14.65 -12.53 6.48
CA SER A 124 15.53 -13.11 7.47
C SER A 124 14.74 -14.29 8.03
N GLU A 125 14.82 -15.43 7.35
CA GLU A 125 14.56 -16.74 7.94
C GLU A 125 15.36 -16.77 9.25
N GLU A 126 14.66 -16.72 10.37
CA GLU A 126 15.24 -17.00 11.68
C GLU A 126 15.69 -18.46 11.65
N ASP A 127 17.01 -18.62 11.55
CA ASP A 127 17.80 -19.84 11.63
C ASP A 127 17.21 -20.83 12.66
N ASP A 128 16.89 -22.03 12.17
CA ASP A 128 16.41 -23.16 12.96
C ASP A 128 17.40 -23.50 14.08
N GLY A 129 17.12 -22.99 15.27
CA GLY A 129 17.85 -23.33 16.50
C GLY A 129 17.60 -24.79 16.91
N ASP A 130 18.33 -25.71 16.27
CA ASP A 130 18.64 -27.03 16.80
C ASP A 130 19.54 -26.85 18.04
N PHE A 131 18.96 -27.03 19.24
CA PHE A 131 19.74 -27.24 20.45
C PHE A 131 19.12 -28.38 21.28
N LEU A 132 19.58 -29.59 20.93
CA LEU A 132 19.78 -30.80 21.74
C LEU A 132 18.60 -31.34 22.58
#